data_AF-A0A925HVR8-F1
#
_entry.id   AF-A0A925HVR8-F1
#
_cell.length_a   1.000
_cell.length_b   1.000
_cell.length_c   1.000
_cell.angle_alpha   90.00
_cell.angle_beta   90.00
_cell.angle_gamma   90.00
#
_symmetry.space_group_name_H-M   'P 1'
#
loop_
_entity.id
_entity.type
_entity.pdbx_description
1 polymer ?
#
loop_
_entity_poly.entity_id
_entity_poly.type
_entity_poly.pdbx_seq_one_letter_code
_entity_poly.pdbx_strand_id
1 'polypeptide(L)'
;MPIKNDTFIHERTSLNLYNEGIETIIWATGFDSNYRYIKLPVIDSDGGPIHTEGRSPVEGLYFIGIPWLRKRKSALINGAAEDAAFVCEAIKSALVVI
;
A
#
# COMPACT_ATOMS: atom_id res chain seq x y z
N MET A 1 -35.44 30.02 17.55
CA MET A 1 -34.38 29.73 18.53
C MET A 1 -33.05 29.87 17.80
N PRO A 2 -32.13 30.78 18.19
CA PRO A 2 -30.85 30.90 17.50
C PRO A 2 -29.95 29.71 17.88
N ILE A 3 -29.36 29.09 16.87
CA ILE A 3 -28.28 28.12 17.03
C ILE A 3 -27.08 28.83 17.68
N LYS A 4 -26.61 28.35 18.83
CA LYS A 4 -25.37 28.87 19.45
C LYS A 4 -24.21 28.55 18.50
N ASN A 5 -23.43 29.56 18.15
CA ASN A 5 -22.23 29.47 17.30
C ASN A 5 -21.06 28.69 17.94
N ASP A 6 -21.28 28.05 19.10
CA ASP A 6 -20.24 27.47 19.95
C ASP A 6 -19.96 25.98 19.60
N THR A 7 -20.55 25.46 18.51
CA THR A 7 -20.48 24.02 18.15
C THR A 7 -19.47 23.73 17.03
N PHE A 8 -18.52 24.63 16.77
CA PHE A 8 -17.39 24.32 15.90
C PHE A 8 -16.25 23.76 16.76
N ILE A 9 -16.02 22.44 16.69
CA ILE A 9 -14.81 21.85 17.26
C ILE A 9 -13.64 22.40 16.45
N HIS A 10 -12.83 23.27 17.05
CA HIS A 10 -11.58 23.71 16.45
C HIS A 10 -10.63 22.51 16.37
N GLU A 11 -10.15 22.20 15.16
CA GLU A 11 -9.13 21.18 14.93
C GLU A 11 -7.86 21.56 15.70
N ARG A 12 -7.42 20.69 16.63
CA ARG A 12 -6.17 20.90 17.36
C ARG A 12 -5.01 20.42 16.51
N THR A 13 -4.16 21.34 16.08
CA THR A 13 -2.92 21.04 15.32
C THR A 13 -1.69 20.91 16.22
N SER A 14 -1.83 21.20 17.51
CA SER A 14 -0.74 21.09 18.50
C SER A 14 -1.27 20.61 19.85
N LEU A 15 -0.39 19.95 20.61
CA LEU A 15 -0.67 19.40 21.93
C LEU A 15 0.58 19.51 22.81
N ASN A 16 0.43 20.02 24.03
CA ASN A 16 1.51 19.98 25.01
C ASN A 16 1.41 18.65 25.79
N LEU A 17 2.34 17.74 25.53
CA LEU A 17 2.31 16.39 26.11
C LEU A 17 2.39 16.39 27.64
N TYR A 18 3.17 17.32 28.22
CA TYR A 18 3.34 17.42 29.67
C TYR A 18 2.04 17.87 30.36
N ASN A 19 1.41 18.94 29.85
CA ASN A 19 0.16 19.45 30.41
C ASN A 19 -1.00 18.44 30.28
N GLU A 20 -0.91 17.54 29.30
CA GLU A 20 -1.91 16.51 29.02
C GLU A 20 -1.55 15.16 29.67
N GLY A 21 -0.45 15.09 30.44
CA GLY A 21 -0.04 13.88 31.17
C GLY A 21 0.37 12.71 30.26
N ILE A 22 0.81 12.97 29.03
CA ILE A 22 1.23 11.95 28.07
C ILE A 22 2.74 11.70 28.22
N GLU A 23 3.10 10.52 28.69
CA GLU A 23 4.50 10.13 28.94
C GLU A 23 5.09 9.22 27.86
N THR A 24 4.26 8.62 27.00
CA THR A 24 4.70 7.67 25.99
C THR A 24 3.90 7.85 24.70
N ILE A 25 4.61 7.77 23.57
CA ILE A 25 4.02 7.78 22.23
C ILE A 25 4.37 6.45 21.55
N ILE A 26 3.34 5.75 21.07
CA ILE A 26 3.50 4.54 20.26
C ILE A 26 3.09 4.87 18.83
N TRP A 27 4.05 4.81 17.91
CA TRP A 27 3.81 5.01 16.49
C TRP A 27 3.27 3.73 15.84
N ALA A 28 1.94 3.62 15.78
CA ALA A 28 1.24 2.53 15.10
C ALA A 28 0.76 2.94 13.69
N THR A 29 1.54 3.78 13.00
CA THR A 29 1.18 4.42 11.72
C THR A 29 1.52 3.58 10.47
N GLY A 30 1.94 2.33 10.65
CA GLY A 30 2.26 1.42 9.55
C GLY A 30 3.75 1.42 9.16
N PHE A 31 4.02 0.99 7.93
CA PHE A 31 5.35 0.85 7.35
C PHE A 31 5.28 1.12 5.84
N ASP A 32 6.43 1.46 5.24
CA ASP A 32 6.55 1.64 3.80
C ASP A 32 7.17 0.42 3.12
N SER A 33 6.83 0.22 1.84
CA SER A 33 7.48 -0.80 1.02
C SER A 33 8.88 -0.34 0.59
N ASN A 34 9.87 -1.23 0.61
CA ASN A 34 11.24 -0.92 0.19
C ASN A 34 11.64 -1.69 -1.08
N TYR A 35 11.49 -1.05 -2.23
CA TYR A 35 11.86 -1.61 -3.54
C TYR A 35 13.25 -1.19 -4.03
N ARG A 36 14.12 -0.63 -3.17
CA ARG A 36 15.44 -0.10 -3.58
C ARG A 36 16.36 -1.14 -4.23
N TYR A 37 16.09 -2.43 -4.03
CA TYR A 37 16.82 -3.53 -4.65
C TYR A 37 16.46 -3.73 -6.13
N ILE A 38 15.31 -3.23 -6.59
CA ILE A 38 14.88 -3.29 -7.98
C ILE A 38 15.53 -2.13 -8.74
N LYS A 39 16.42 -2.44 -9.69
CA LYS A 39 17.17 -1.45 -10.50
C LYS A 39 16.54 -1.24 -11.88
N LEU A 40 15.21 -1.19 -11.93
CA LEU A 40 14.42 -1.05 -13.16
C LEU A 40 13.44 0.13 -13.00
N PRO A 41 13.01 0.78 -14.11
CA PRO A 41 12.08 1.90 -14.08
C PRO A 41 10.62 1.43 -13.87
N VAL A 42 10.39 0.73 -12.76
CA VAL A 42 9.12 0.04 -12.46
C VAL A 42 8.53 0.48 -11.13
N ILE A 43 9.07 1.52 -10.52
CA ILE A 43 8.56 2.14 -9.30
C ILE A 43 8.11 3.56 -9.64
N ASP A 44 6.90 3.93 -9.24
CA ASP A 44 6.32 5.25 -9.48
C ASP A 44 6.83 6.31 -8.47
N SER A 45 6.35 7.54 -8.62
CA SER A 45 6.68 8.66 -7.72
C SER A 45 6.19 8.47 -6.29
N ASP A 46 5.18 7.62 -6.09
CA ASP A 46 4.57 7.34 -4.80
C ASP A 46 5.25 6.15 -4.10
N GLY A 47 6.30 5.57 -4.72
CA GLY A 47 7.07 4.45 -4.20
C GLY A 47 6.41 3.09 -4.42
N GLY A 48 5.32 3.03 -5.20
CA GLY A 48 4.61 1.81 -5.56
C GLY A 48 5.17 1.17 -6.83
N PRO A 49 5.06 -0.16 -6.98
CA PRO A 49 5.42 -0.81 -8.23
C PRO A 49 4.37 -0.55 -9.31
N ILE A 50 4.83 -0.18 -10.50
CA ILE A 50 3.99 -0.02 -11.69
C ILE A 50 3.59 -1.41 -12.19
N HIS A 51 2.29 -1.71 -12.19
CA HIS A 51 1.78 -2.98 -12.69
C HIS A 51 0.36 -2.91 -13.21
N THR A 52 -0.03 -3.90 -14.02
CA THR A 52 -1.44 -4.23 -14.29
C THR A 52 -1.69 -5.66 -13.84
N GLU A 53 -2.53 -5.84 -12.82
CA GLU A 53 -2.81 -7.16 -12.21
C GLU A 53 -1.55 -7.98 -11.85
N GLY A 54 -0.50 -7.30 -11.37
CA GLY A 54 0.79 -7.90 -11.01
C GLY A 54 1.79 -8.10 -12.15
N ARG A 55 1.44 -7.74 -13.39
CA ARG A 55 2.38 -7.73 -14.51
C ARG A 55 3.12 -6.39 -14.58
N SER A 56 4.45 -6.40 -14.54
CA SER A 56 5.27 -5.21 -14.75
C SER A 56 5.22 -4.76 -16.22
N PRO A 57 5.46 -3.47 -16.53
CA PRO A 57 5.79 -3.05 -17.89
C PRO A 57 7.11 -3.65 -18.41
N VAL A 58 7.97 -4.18 -17.54
CA VAL A 58 9.18 -4.91 -17.94
C VAL A 58 8.86 -6.40 -18.04
N GLU A 59 9.08 -6.98 -19.22
CA GLU A 59 8.87 -8.42 -19.46
C GLU A 59 9.71 -9.28 -18.50
N GLY A 60 9.11 -10.36 -18.00
CA GLY A 60 9.76 -11.26 -17.03
C GLY A 60 9.72 -10.78 -15.58
N LEU A 61 9.23 -9.57 -15.29
CA LEU A 61 9.03 -9.07 -13.92
C LEU A 61 7.55 -9.07 -13.54
N TYR A 62 7.25 -9.64 -12.37
CA TYR A 62 5.89 -9.72 -11.83
C TYR A 62 5.91 -9.40 -10.33
N PHE A 63 4.78 -8.90 -9.81
CA PHE A 63 4.60 -8.51 -8.42
C PHE A 63 3.49 -9.33 -7.76
N ILE A 64 3.64 -9.58 -6.46
CA ILE A 64 2.63 -10.24 -5.64
C ILE A 64 2.64 -9.68 -4.22
N GLY A 65 1.51 -9.81 -3.51
CA GLY A 65 1.41 -9.52 -2.08
C GLY A 65 1.36 -8.02 -1.77
N ILE A 66 1.18 -7.18 -2.79
CA ILE A 66 1.08 -5.73 -2.64
C ILE A 66 -0.39 -5.29 -2.50
N PRO A 67 -0.65 -4.18 -1.79
CA PRO A 67 -1.99 -3.61 -1.70
C PRO A 67 -2.56 -3.34 -3.09
N TRP A 68 -3.84 -3.66 -3.29
CA TRP A 68 -4.54 -3.38 -4.54
C TRP A 68 -3.94 -4.01 -5.81
N LEU A 69 -3.20 -5.12 -5.69
CA LEU A 69 -2.66 -5.85 -6.84
C LEU A 69 -3.75 -6.22 -7.87
N ARG A 70 -4.78 -6.92 -7.39
CA ARG A 70 -6.02 -7.24 -8.13
C ARG A 70 -7.26 -6.99 -7.29
N LYS A 71 -7.14 -7.13 -5.97
CA LYS A 71 -8.24 -7.06 -4.99
C LYS A 71 -7.78 -6.30 -3.76
N ARG A 72 -8.73 -5.78 -2.97
CA ARG A 72 -8.43 -5.15 -1.67
C ARG A 72 -7.68 -6.09 -0.72
N LYS A 73 -7.95 -7.40 -0.79
CA LYS A 73 -7.32 -8.43 0.05
C LYS A 73 -5.94 -8.91 -0.45
N SER A 74 -5.42 -8.38 -1.56
CA SER A 74 -4.21 -8.90 -2.22
C SER A 74 -2.96 -8.95 -1.34
N ALA A 75 -2.83 -8.01 -0.39
CA ALA A 75 -1.72 -7.98 0.57
C ALA A 75 -1.93 -8.86 1.81
N LEU A 76 -3.09 -9.53 1.93
CA LEU A 76 -3.41 -10.40 3.05
C LEU A 76 -3.08 -11.85 2.70
N ILE A 77 -2.68 -12.64 3.70
CA ILE A 77 -2.33 -14.06 3.54
C ILE A 77 -3.42 -14.82 2.76
N ASN A 78 -4.69 -14.66 3.13
CA ASN A 78 -5.82 -15.33 2.46
C ASN A 78 -6.16 -14.77 1.07
N GLY A 79 -5.68 -13.57 0.72
CA GLY A 79 -5.92 -12.98 -0.60
C GLY A 79 -4.80 -13.23 -1.60
N ALA A 80 -3.56 -13.39 -1.11
CA ALA A 80 -2.37 -13.57 -1.95
C ALA A 80 -2.42 -14.86 -2.79
N ALA A 81 -3.04 -15.93 -2.29
CA ALA A 81 -3.08 -17.23 -2.99
C ALA A 81 -3.75 -17.16 -4.37
N GLU A 82 -4.88 -16.45 -4.48
CA GLU A 82 -5.59 -16.29 -5.75
C GLU A 82 -4.80 -15.43 -6.75
N ASP A 83 -4.06 -14.44 -6.26
CA ASP A 83 -3.23 -13.60 -7.11
C ASP A 83 -1.96 -14.33 -7.56
N ALA A 84 -1.39 -15.20 -6.70
CA ALA A 84 -0.32 -16.10 -7.07
C ALA A 84 -0.73 -17.01 -8.23
N ALA A 85 -1.90 -17.63 -8.14
CA ALA A 85 -2.42 -18.48 -9.21
C ALA A 85 -2.52 -17.71 -10.53
N PHE A 86 -3.05 -16.48 -10.52
CA PHE A 86 -3.17 -15.66 -11.71
C PHE A 86 -1.82 -15.24 -12.30
N VAL A 87 -0.88 -14.79 -11.46
CA VAL A 87 0.48 -14.41 -11.90
C VAL A 87 1.24 -15.61 -12.46
N CYS A 88 1.10 -16.79 -11.85
CA CYS A 88 1.70 -18.02 -12.37
C CYS A 88 1.16 -18.39 -13.76
N GLU A 89 -0.16 -18.27 -13.99
CA GLU A 89 -0.72 -18.50 -15.33
C GLU A 89 -0.22 -17.45 -16.35
N ALA A 90 -0.07 -16.20 -15.93
CA ALA A 90 0.54 -15.15 -16.76
C ALA A 90 1.98 -15.50 -17.17
N ILE A 91 2.78 -15.99 -16.22
CA ILE A 91 4.17 -16.43 -16.45
C ILE A 91 4.19 -17.61 -17.42
N LYS A 92 3.39 -18.66 -17.17
CA LYS A 92 3.31 -19.83 -18.06
C LYS A 92 2.95 -19.43 -19.49
N SER A 93 1.96 -18.55 -19.64
CA SER A 93 1.52 -18.08 -20.95
C SER A 93 2.63 -17.34 -21.71
N ALA A 94 3.47 -16.58 -21.01
CA ALA A 94 4.61 -15.88 -21.61
C ALA A 94 5.76 -16.81 -22.00
N LEU A 95 5.95 -17.93 -21.26
CA LEU A 95 7.02 -18.89 -21.53
C LEU A 95 6.70 -19.88 -22.67
N VAL A 96 5.42 -20.08 -23.00
CA VAL A 96 4.98 -21.04 -24.04
C VAL A 96 5.10 -20.46 -25.47
N VAL A 97 5.51 -19.20 -25.62
CA VAL A 97 5.62 -18.51 -26.93
C VAL A 97 7.02 -18.67 -27.56
N ILE A 98 7.85 -19.60 -27.08
CA ILE A 98 9.18 -19.93 -27.64
C ILE A 98 9.14 -21.27 -28.38
#